data_AF-A0A957P764-F1
#
_entry.id   AF-A0A957P764-F1
#
_cell.length_a   1.000
_cell.length_b   1.000
_cell.length_c   1.000
_cell.angle_alpha   90.00
_cell.angle_beta   90.00
_cell.angle_gamma   90.00
#
_symmetry.space_group_name_H-M   'P 1'
#
loop_
_entity.id
_entity.type
_entity.pdbx_description
1 polymer ?
#
loop_
_entity_poly.entity_id
_entity_poly.type
_entity_poly.pdbx_seq_one_letter_code
_entity_poly.pdbx_strand_id
1 'polypeptide(L)'
;IEGFTISDFALNCVTVRKTSDVILRNLDVSNCRNGALEILESASVTIEQSKIHDNPLGGYTSAIDLWRCGQNNVVRGNQIWNNSDTDSRETEGHGIIMDLCNDGGSLLIENNVIWHNEGWCIAIFSSDNTLIRNNVCWQNG
;
A
#
# COMPACT_ATOMS: atom_id res chain seq x y z
N ILE A 1 -11.21 -5.29 9.02
CA ILE A 1 -10.48 -4.78 10.20
C ILE A 1 -10.72 -3.29 10.27
N GLU A 2 -11.15 -2.77 11.42
CA GLU A 2 -11.54 -1.37 11.55
C GLU A 2 -11.18 -0.77 12.91
N GLY A 3 -10.59 0.43 12.92
CA GLY A 3 -10.36 1.21 14.14
C GLY A 3 -9.15 0.79 14.98
N PHE A 4 -8.18 0.08 14.40
CA PHE A 4 -7.01 -0.42 15.12
C PHE A 4 -5.82 0.53 14.96
N THR A 5 -5.07 0.71 16.04
CA THR A 5 -3.66 1.12 15.97
C THR A 5 -2.80 -0.14 15.89
N ILE A 6 -1.94 -0.23 14.88
CA ILE A 6 -1.10 -1.40 14.60
C ILE A 6 0.33 -0.91 14.45
N SER A 7 1.19 -1.22 15.41
CA SER A 7 2.57 -0.71 15.40
C SER A 7 3.60 -1.68 15.97
N ASP A 8 4.86 -1.43 15.63
CA ASP A 8 6.06 -2.07 16.22
C ASP A 8 6.21 -3.56 15.87
N PHE A 9 5.80 -3.95 14.67
CA PHE A 9 5.91 -5.33 14.22
C PHE A 9 7.26 -5.57 13.52
N ALA A 10 7.91 -6.68 13.85
CA ALA A 10 9.18 -7.08 13.23
C ALA A 10 9.03 -7.53 11.77
N LEU A 11 7.80 -7.78 11.32
CA LEU A 11 7.45 -8.20 9.96
C LEU A 11 6.36 -7.25 9.43
N ASN A 12 5.42 -7.80 8.67
CA ASN A 12 4.28 -7.07 8.15
C ASN A 12 3.29 -6.73 9.26
N CYS A 13 2.74 -5.51 9.25
CA CYS A 13 1.67 -5.16 10.19
C CYS A 13 0.33 -5.79 9.80
N VAL A 14 -0.03 -5.72 8.52
CA VAL A 14 -1.20 -6.42 7.99
C VAL A 14 -0.84 -7.12 6.70
N THR A 15 -1.27 -8.38 6.60
CA THR A 15 -1.20 -9.14 5.35
C THR A 15 -2.58 -9.72 5.04
N VAL A 16 -3.07 -9.43 3.84
CA VAL A 16 -4.26 -10.04 3.25
C VAL A 16 -3.76 -10.94 2.12
N ARG A 17 -3.87 -12.25 2.29
CA ARG A 17 -3.28 -13.21 1.35
C ARG A 17 -4.28 -14.26 0.89
N LYS A 18 -4.36 -14.47 -0.43
CA LYS A 18 -5.23 -15.49 -1.05
C LYS A 18 -6.65 -15.45 -0.52
N THR A 19 -7.18 -14.24 -0.36
CA THR A 19 -8.51 -14.02 0.18
C THR A 19 -9.18 -12.87 -0.55
N SER A 20 -10.46 -12.66 -0.30
CA SER A 20 -11.23 -11.61 -0.96
C SER A 20 -12.28 -11.04 -0.03
N ASP A 21 -12.88 -9.92 -0.44
CA ASP A 21 -13.95 -9.24 0.30
C ASP A 21 -13.50 -8.76 1.69
N VAL A 22 -12.32 -8.13 1.72
CA VAL A 22 -11.71 -7.60 2.95
C VAL A 22 -11.76 -6.07 2.94
N ILE A 23 -12.20 -5.51 4.06
CA ILE A 23 -12.16 -4.06 4.29
C ILE A 23 -11.17 -3.78 5.41
N LEU A 24 -10.18 -2.93 5.12
CA LEU A 24 -9.24 -2.33 6.06
C LEU A 24 -9.59 -0.84 6.16
N ARG A 25 -10.16 -0.41 7.28
CA ARG A 25 -10.67 0.96 7.43
C ARG A 25 -10.22 1.60 8.72
N ASN A 26 -9.96 2.92 8.70
CA ASN A 26 -9.69 3.69 9.92
C ASN A 26 -8.58 3.04 10.76
N LEU A 27 -7.51 2.61 10.10
CA LEU A 27 -6.33 2.06 10.76
C LEU A 27 -5.29 3.16 10.97
N ASP A 28 -4.48 3.00 12.00
CA ASP A 28 -3.29 3.80 12.24
C ASP A 28 -2.08 2.84 12.29
N VAL A 29 -1.26 2.85 11.24
CA VAL A 29 -0.25 1.81 10.99
C VAL A 29 1.15 2.41 10.90
N SER A 30 2.05 2.00 11.80
CA SER A 30 3.39 2.59 11.88
C SER A 30 4.48 1.65 12.42
N ASN A 31 5.75 1.92 12.09
CA ASN A 31 6.91 1.17 12.57
C ASN A 31 6.86 -0.35 12.29
N CYS A 32 6.41 -0.72 11.09
CA CYS A 32 6.42 -2.09 10.56
C CYS A 32 7.68 -2.30 9.70
N ARG A 33 8.45 -3.37 9.97
CA ARG A 33 9.83 -3.50 9.45
C ARG A 33 10.00 -4.30 8.15
N ASN A 34 8.96 -4.96 7.68
CA ASN A 34 8.98 -5.61 6.37
C ASN A 34 8.00 -4.86 5.46
N GLY A 35 6.70 -5.14 5.52
CA GLY A 35 5.65 -4.35 4.86
C GLY A 35 4.69 -3.67 5.84
N ALA A 36 4.04 -2.58 5.45
CA ALA A 36 2.96 -2.01 6.26
C ALA A 36 1.63 -2.72 5.99
N LEU A 37 1.06 -2.54 4.79
CA LEU A 37 -0.14 -3.23 4.32
C LEU A 37 0.17 -4.03 3.04
N GLU A 38 0.27 -5.36 3.15
CA GLU A 38 0.51 -6.24 2.00
C GLU A 38 -0.75 -6.98 1.56
N ILE A 39 -1.14 -6.79 0.31
CA ILE A 39 -2.29 -7.40 -0.34
C ILE A 39 -1.80 -8.36 -1.43
N LEU A 40 -1.67 -9.63 -1.07
CA LEU A 40 -1.02 -10.64 -1.89
C LEU A 40 -2.05 -11.58 -2.49
N GLU A 41 -2.07 -11.71 -3.82
CA GLU A 41 -2.92 -12.70 -4.50
C GLU A 41 -4.41 -12.59 -4.08
N SER A 42 -4.90 -11.36 -3.88
CA SER A 42 -6.21 -11.07 -3.29
C SER A 42 -7.03 -10.10 -4.15
N ALA A 43 -8.36 -10.18 -4.02
CA ALA A 43 -9.33 -9.40 -4.80
C ALA A 43 -10.37 -8.73 -3.90
N SER A 44 -11.05 -7.71 -4.41
CA SER A 44 -12.11 -6.99 -3.68
C SER A 44 -11.65 -6.48 -2.31
N VAL A 45 -10.38 -6.07 -2.19
CA VAL A 45 -9.84 -5.48 -0.96
C VAL A 45 -10.02 -3.98 -1.01
N THR A 46 -10.66 -3.42 0.02
CA THR A 46 -10.77 -1.96 0.20
C THR A 46 -9.89 -1.52 1.36
N ILE A 47 -8.95 -0.61 1.09
CA ILE A 47 -8.15 0.09 2.09
C ILE A 47 -8.59 1.55 2.10
N GLU A 48 -9.15 2.00 3.20
CA GLU A 48 -9.70 3.35 3.24
C GLU A 48 -9.59 4.08 4.57
N GLN A 49 -9.56 5.41 4.49
CA GLN A 49 -9.60 6.32 5.64
C GLN A 49 -8.55 5.99 6.71
N SER A 50 -7.41 5.45 6.30
CA SER A 50 -6.35 4.98 7.20
C SER A 50 -5.13 5.88 7.11
N LYS A 51 -4.30 5.81 8.15
CA LYS A 51 -3.00 6.45 8.26
C LYS A 51 -1.94 5.37 8.19
N ILE A 52 -1.02 5.48 7.23
CA ILE A 52 0.07 4.52 7.04
C ILE A 52 1.36 5.30 6.99
N HIS A 53 2.15 5.21 8.06
CA HIS A 53 3.25 6.14 8.23
C HIS A 53 4.44 5.66 9.03
N ASP A 54 5.59 6.29 8.80
CA ASP A 54 6.84 6.05 9.56
C ASP A 54 7.18 4.55 9.59
N ASN A 55 6.99 3.84 8.47
CA ASN A 55 7.35 2.43 8.34
C ASN A 55 8.73 2.31 7.69
N PRO A 56 9.72 1.71 8.38
CA PRO A 56 11.01 1.35 7.81
C PRO A 56 10.87 0.02 7.07
N LEU A 57 10.28 0.07 5.89
CA LEU A 57 9.98 -1.07 5.04
C LEU A 57 11.27 -1.76 4.60
N GLY A 58 11.16 -3.02 4.20
CA GLY A 58 12.29 -3.79 3.69
C GLY A 58 11.86 -4.75 2.59
N GLY A 59 12.85 -5.39 1.97
CA GLY A 59 12.61 -6.33 0.89
C GLY A 59 12.13 -5.64 -0.38
N TYR A 60 11.00 -6.10 -0.91
CA TYR A 60 10.36 -5.55 -2.11
C TYR A 60 8.96 -5.04 -1.73
N THR A 61 8.85 -4.13 -0.76
CA THR A 61 7.56 -3.68 -0.25
C THR A 61 7.45 -2.16 -0.16
N SER A 62 6.22 -1.69 -0.35
CA SER A 62 5.83 -0.28 -0.20
C SER A 62 4.80 -0.13 0.93
N ALA A 63 4.40 1.10 1.26
CA ALA A 63 3.50 1.34 2.39
C ALA A 63 2.13 0.65 2.19
N ILE A 64 1.62 0.66 0.96
CA ILE A 64 0.55 -0.22 0.51
C ILE A 64 1.07 -0.97 -0.71
N ASP A 65 1.19 -2.28 -0.58
CA ASP A 65 1.70 -3.17 -1.62
C ASP A 65 0.61 -4.13 -2.09
N LEU A 66 0.27 -4.06 -3.37
CA LEU A 66 -0.61 -5.01 -4.04
C LEU A 66 0.22 -5.86 -5.00
N TRP A 67 0.48 -7.11 -4.63
CA TRP A 67 1.27 -8.04 -5.44
C TRP A 67 0.40 -9.14 -6.03
N ARG A 68 0.48 -9.34 -7.35
CA ARG A 68 -0.28 -10.35 -8.11
C ARG A 68 -1.77 -10.33 -7.76
N CYS A 69 -2.29 -9.12 -7.63
CA CYS A 69 -3.63 -8.85 -7.14
C CYS A 69 -4.71 -9.23 -8.15
N GLY A 70 -5.88 -9.59 -7.62
CA GLY A 70 -7.10 -9.81 -8.39
C GLY A 70 -7.86 -8.51 -8.65
N GLN A 71 -9.15 -8.65 -8.95
CA GLN A 71 -10.01 -7.54 -9.39
C GLN A 71 -10.57 -6.71 -8.24
N ASN A 72 -11.05 -5.52 -8.58
CA ASN A 72 -11.90 -4.66 -7.75
C ASN A 72 -11.26 -4.20 -6.44
N ASN A 73 -9.92 -4.09 -6.41
CA ASN A 73 -9.24 -3.51 -5.27
C ASN A 73 -9.40 -1.99 -5.26
N VAL A 74 -9.46 -1.40 -4.07
CA VAL A 74 -9.67 0.04 -3.88
C VAL A 74 -8.76 0.55 -2.77
N VAL A 75 -8.00 1.59 -3.06
CA VAL A 75 -7.22 2.35 -2.08
C VAL A 75 -7.70 3.79 -2.11
N ARG A 76 -8.41 4.23 -1.06
CA ARG A 76 -9.05 5.55 -1.07
C ARG A 76 -9.06 6.32 0.23
N GLY A 77 -8.91 7.64 0.15
CA GLY A 77 -9.07 8.51 1.34
C GLY A 77 -8.01 8.28 2.42
N ASN A 78 -6.87 7.66 2.09
CA ASN A 78 -5.81 7.39 3.05
C ASN A 78 -4.82 8.55 3.12
N GLN A 79 -4.12 8.64 4.25
CA GLN A 79 -2.94 9.47 4.44
C GLN A 79 -1.74 8.55 4.54
N ILE A 80 -0.75 8.73 3.65
CA ILE A 80 0.40 7.82 3.53
C ILE A 80 1.69 8.61 3.50
N TRP A 81 2.53 8.49 4.54
CA TRP A 81 3.71 9.35 4.64
C TRP A 81 4.90 8.82 5.42
N ASN A 82 6.09 9.38 5.18
CA ASN A 82 7.32 9.04 5.88
C ASN A 82 7.66 7.53 5.87
N ASN A 83 7.22 6.79 4.86
CA ASN A 83 7.62 5.40 4.72
C ASN A 83 8.94 5.35 3.92
N SER A 84 9.87 4.50 4.37
CA SER A 84 11.22 4.40 3.82
C SER A 84 11.55 2.96 3.48
N ASP A 85 12.31 2.73 2.43
CA ASP A 85 12.95 1.45 2.13
C ASP A 85 14.28 1.38 2.87
N THR A 86 14.42 0.38 3.75
CA THR A 86 15.69 0.12 4.46
C THR A 86 16.54 -0.93 3.74
N ASP A 87 16.07 -1.43 2.60
CA ASP A 87 16.79 -2.37 1.77
C ASP A 87 17.79 -1.67 0.83
N SER A 88 19.01 -2.20 0.78
CA SER A 88 20.10 -1.69 -0.09
C SER A 88 19.80 -1.72 -1.59
N ARG A 89 18.74 -2.42 -2.02
CA ARG A 89 18.32 -2.48 -3.42
C ARG A 89 17.55 -1.22 -3.84
N GLU A 90 17.01 -0.45 -2.88
CA GLU A 90 16.27 0.79 -3.11
C GLU A 90 15.22 0.66 -4.24
N THR A 91 14.52 -0.47 -4.26
CA THR A 91 13.53 -0.75 -5.32
C THR A 91 12.13 -0.25 -4.96
N GLU A 92 11.88 0.09 -3.69
CA GLU A 92 10.54 0.31 -3.16
C GLU A 92 10.44 1.55 -2.27
N GLY A 93 9.72 1.48 -1.14
CA GLY A 93 9.46 2.65 -0.29
C GLY A 93 8.41 3.60 -0.86
N HIS A 94 7.60 3.15 -1.83
CA HIS A 94 6.53 3.96 -2.41
C HIS A 94 5.37 4.16 -1.42
N GLY A 95 4.55 5.17 -1.68
CA GLY A 95 3.28 5.32 -0.97
C GLY A 95 2.32 4.17 -1.30
N ILE A 96 2.13 3.87 -2.59
CA ILE A 96 1.29 2.76 -3.06
C ILE A 96 1.99 2.11 -4.25
N ILE A 97 2.09 0.79 -4.26
CA ILE A 97 2.49 0.00 -5.44
C ILE A 97 1.40 -1.00 -5.84
N MET A 98 1.19 -1.13 -7.16
CA MET A 98 0.53 -2.28 -7.78
C MET A 98 1.55 -3.02 -8.63
N ASP A 99 1.89 -4.23 -8.21
CA ASP A 99 2.98 -5.03 -8.76
C ASP A 99 2.48 -6.37 -9.34
N LEU A 100 2.83 -6.63 -10.59
CA LEU A 100 2.54 -7.88 -11.31
C LEU A 100 1.05 -8.29 -11.31
N CYS A 101 0.13 -7.32 -11.41
CA CYS A 101 -1.31 -7.54 -11.45
C CYS A 101 -1.89 -7.57 -12.89
N ASN A 102 -1.09 -7.94 -13.89
CA ASN A 102 -1.48 -8.00 -15.31
C ASN A 102 -2.45 -9.14 -15.68
N ASP A 103 -2.64 -10.15 -14.81
CA ASP A 103 -3.56 -11.28 -15.04
C ASP A 103 -5.02 -10.92 -14.70
N GLY A 104 -5.48 -9.78 -15.23
CA GLY A 104 -6.85 -9.29 -15.02
C GLY A 104 -7.08 -8.62 -13.67
N GLY A 105 -6.02 -8.30 -12.92
CA GLY A 105 -6.10 -7.48 -11.71
C GLY A 105 -6.58 -6.07 -12.01
N SER A 106 -7.14 -5.40 -10.99
CA SER A 106 -7.55 -4.00 -11.10
C SER A 106 -7.49 -3.26 -9.77
N LEU A 107 -7.22 -1.96 -9.86
CA LEU A 107 -7.08 -1.09 -8.70
C LEU A 107 -7.64 0.31 -8.98
N LEU A 108 -8.50 0.78 -8.08
CA LEU A 108 -8.87 2.19 -8.00
C LEU A 108 -8.05 2.87 -6.91
N ILE A 109 -7.28 3.90 -7.27
CA ILE A 109 -6.54 4.74 -6.34
C ILE A 109 -7.15 6.14 -6.36
N GLU A 110 -7.86 6.53 -5.31
CA GLU A 110 -8.52 7.85 -5.29
C GLU A 110 -8.53 8.60 -3.96
N ASN A 111 -8.47 9.92 -4.05
CA ASN A 111 -8.63 10.81 -2.88
C ASN A 111 -7.62 10.53 -1.75
N ASN A 112 -6.46 9.97 -2.05
CA ASN A 112 -5.39 9.76 -1.08
C ASN A 112 -4.49 11.00 -1.01
N VAL A 113 -3.84 11.16 0.13
CA VAL A 113 -2.87 12.22 0.42
C VAL A 113 -1.55 11.51 0.74
N ILE A 114 -0.54 11.67 -0.11
CA ILE A 114 0.67 10.84 -0.10
C ILE A 114 1.92 11.72 -0.19
N TRP A 115 2.79 11.66 0.81
CA TRP A 115 3.94 12.57 0.90
C TRP A 115 5.11 12.04 1.71
N HIS A 116 6.32 12.56 1.47
CA HIS A 116 7.53 12.20 2.22
C HIS A 116 7.81 10.69 2.28
N ASN A 117 7.29 9.90 1.35
CA ASN A 117 7.73 8.53 1.17
C ASN A 117 9.04 8.57 0.38
N GLU A 118 9.98 7.70 0.73
CA GLU A 118 11.29 7.63 0.08
C GLU A 118 11.16 7.33 -1.41
N GLY A 119 10.30 6.39 -1.78
CA GLY A 119 10.04 6.06 -3.17
C GLY A 119 9.01 6.98 -3.82
N TRP A 120 8.55 6.62 -5.02
CA TRP A 120 7.47 7.32 -5.71
C TRP A 120 6.16 7.42 -4.91
N CYS A 121 5.35 8.43 -5.24
CA CYS A 121 4.02 8.58 -4.66
C CYS A 121 3.13 7.35 -4.92
N ILE A 122 3.04 6.95 -6.20
CA ILE A 122 2.26 5.79 -6.66
C ILE A 122 3.08 5.12 -7.77
N ALA A 123 3.24 3.80 -7.68
CA ALA A 123 3.94 2.98 -8.66
C ALA A 123 2.97 1.92 -9.23
N ILE A 124 2.90 1.81 -10.55
CA ILE A 124 2.13 0.75 -11.23
C ILE A 124 3.13 -0.01 -12.11
N PHE A 125 3.56 -1.18 -11.64
CA PHE A 125 4.58 -1.98 -12.30
C PHE A 125 3.97 -3.26 -12.87
N SER A 126 4.20 -3.50 -14.16
CA SER A 126 3.72 -4.68 -14.88
C SER A 126 2.26 -5.04 -14.56
N SER A 127 1.40 -4.02 -14.56
CA SER A 127 0.02 -4.10 -14.08
C SER A 127 -0.91 -3.30 -15.00
N ASP A 128 -2.16 -3.74 -15.11
CA ASP A 128 -3.17 -3.14 -15.98
C ASP A 128 -4.42 -2.70 -15.19
N ASN A 129 -5.41 -2.13 -15.89
CA ASN A 129 -6.75 -1.81 -15.36
C ASN A 129 -6.75 -0.95 -14.07
N THR A 130 -5.81 -0.02 -13.98
CA THR A 130 -5.74 0.94 -12.87
C THR A 130 -6.45 2.24 -13.23
N LEU A 131 -7.28 2.76 -12.33
CA LEU A 131 -7.78 4.14 -12.38
C LEU A 131 -7.20 4.94 -11.21
N ILE A 132 -6.47 6.01 -11.53
CA ILE A 132 -5.89 6.93 -10.54
C ILE A 132 -6.56 8.29 -10.69
N ARG A 133 -7.16 8.84 -9.63
CA ARG A 133 -7.79 10.16 -9.68
C ARG A 133 -7.79 10.88 -8.33
N ASN A 134 -7.73 12.21 -8.36
CA ASN A 134 -7.90 13.06 -7.18
C ASN A 134 -6.95 12.76 -6.00
N ASN A 135 -5.76 12.22 -6.26
CA ASN A 135 -4.74 12.03 -5.22
C ASN A 135 -3.86 13.28 -5.11
N VAL A 136 -3.41 13.60 -3.90
CA VAL A 136 -2.42 14.65 -3.64
C VAL A 136 -1.07 13.98 -3.39
N CYS A 137 -0.09 14.27 -4.25
CA CYS A 137 1.27 13.78 -4.15
C CYS A 137 2.23 14.96 -3.97
N TRP A 138 3.05 14.99 -2.91
CA TRP A 138 4.13 15.98 -2.80
C TRP A 138 5.33 15.42 -2.06
N GLN A 139 6.54 15.84 -2.47
CA GLN A 139 7.79 15.50 -1.78
C GLN A 139 7.96 14.00 -1.51
N ASN A 140 7.61 13.16 -2.49
CA ASN A 140 8.02 11.76 -2.51
C ASN A 140 9.19 11.61 -3.50
N GLY A 141 10.06 10.63 -3.29
CA GLY A 141 11.19 10.32 -4.17
C GLY A 141 12.55 10.78 -3.66
#